data_AF-A0A7C9FPK0-F1
#
_entry.id   AF-A0A7C9FPK0-F1
#
_cell.length_a   1.000
_cell.length_b   1.000
_cell.length_c   1.000
_cell.angle_alpha   90.00
_cell.angle_beta   90.00
_cell.angle_gamma   90.00
#
_symmetry.space_group_name_H-M   'P 1'
#
loop_
_entity.id
_entity.type
_entity.pdbx_description
1 polymer ?
#
loop_
_entity_poly.entity_id
_entity_poly.type
_entity_poly.pdbx_seq_one_letter_code
_entity_poly.pdbx_strand_id
1 'polypeptide(L)'
;MKNLSSLSKLVGILLLVGTLGVFQSSFTWKETTDDLSVNRVLFNGAPLYTSTMLLDARGVLALVEGTLANDNAKKIPFQVYVKRGDVVIAQASSVNSRLVNEIEVGRLLMGAQKGDELIIEPIEPNKGQARRVIKLAGYTLYQWFPIIRGFPITQGSGNGC
;
A
#
# COMPACT_ATOMS: atom_id res chain seq x y z
N MET A 1 40.59 59.40 -32.08
CA MET A 1 40.97 57.97 -32.09
C MET A 1 40.78 57.45 -30.67
N LYS A 2 39.97 56.46 -30.29
CA LYS A 2 39.10 55.49 -30.97
C LYS A 2 37.83 55.34 -30.10
N ASN A 3 36.69 55.26 -30.77
CA ASN A 3 35.40 54.83 -30.28
C ASN A 3 35.50 53.34 -29.88
N LEU A 4 35.07 52.92 -28.68
CA LEU A 4 34.86 51.49 -28.41
C LEU A 4 33.69 51.28 -27.45
N SER A 5 32.51 51.55 -28.00
CA SER A 5 31.16 51.16 -27.59
C SER A 5 30.95 49.64 -27.53
N SER A 6 31.77 48.91 -26.76
CA SER A 6 31.73 47.44 -26.77
C SER A 6 32.00 46.80 -25.40
N LEU A 7 31.58 47.44 -24.31
CA LEU A 7 31.62 46.83 -22.97
C LEU A 7 30.23 46.68 -22.31
N SER A 8 29.16 47.05 -23.01
CA SER A 8 27.77 46.94 -22.51
C SER A 8 27.02 45.71 -23.03
N LYS A 9 27.65 44.86 -23.85
CA LYS A 9 27.01 43.65 -24.43
C LYS A 9 27.45 42.32 -23.79
N LEU A 10 28.37 42.35 -22.83
CA LEU A 10 28.84 41.17 -22.09
C LEU A 10 28.41 41.14 -20.61
N VAL A 11 27.49 42.03 -20.21
CA VAL A 11 26.88 42.02 -18.87
C VAL A 11 25.48 41.36 -18.90
N GLY A 12 24.93 41.10 -20.08
CA GLY A 12 23.54 40.63 -20.25
C GLY A 12 23.32 39.11 -20.31
N ILE A 13 24.35 38.27 -20.30
CA ILE A 13 24.22 36.81 -20.52
C ILE A 13 24.71 35.96 -19.33
N LEU A 14 25.20 36.57 -18.24
CA LEU A 14 25.59 35.84 -17.03
C LEU A 14 24.61 35.93 -15.86
N LEU A 15 23.36 36.34 -16.11
CA LEU A 15 22.29 36.43 -15.09
C LEU A 15 21.02 35.64 -15.47
N LEU A 16 21.12 34.66 -16.38
CA LEU A 16 19.97 33.89 -16.86
C LEU A 16 20.19 32.37 -16.87
N VAL A 17 21.14 31.88 -16.07
CA VAL A 17 21.38 30.44 -15.82
C VAL A 17 21.56 30.20 -14.32
N GLY A 18 20.66 30.73 -13.50
CA GLY A 18 20.75 30.68 -12.04
C GLY A 18 19.42 30.54 -11.30
N THR A 19 18.33 30.16 -11.98
CA THR A 19 17.00 30.00 -11.37
C THR A 19 16.39 28.61 -11.54
N LEU A 20 17.16 27.61 -11.99
CA LEU A 20 16.75 26.20 -12.04
C LEU A 20 17.50 25.40 -10.96
N GLY A 21 17.06 25.58 -9.72
CA GLY A 21 17.59 24.93 -8.52
C GLY A 21 17.29 25.88 -7.39
N VAL A 22 16.16 25.74 -6.69
CA VAL A 22 15.85 24.59 -5.86
C VAL A 22 14.33 24.50 -5.75
N PHE A 23 13.70 23.59 -6.52
CA PHE A 23 12.39 23.07 -6.13
C PHE A 23 12.68 22.05 -5.03
N GLN A 24 12.98 22.54 -3.83
CA GLN A 24 12.85 21.72 -2.63
C GLN A 24 11.37 21.53 -2.44
N SER A 25 10.80 20.55 -3.14
CA SER A 25 9.64 19.86 -2.64
C SER A 25 10.09 19.28 -1.30
N SER A 26 9.88 20.04 -0.24
CA SER A 26 9.82 19.51 1.11
C SER A 26 8.71 18.49 1.07
N PHE A 27 9.05 17.26 0.68
CA PHE A 27 8.24 16.10 0.95
C PHE A 27 8.34 15.95 2.46
N THR A 28 7.52 16.76 3.16
CA THR A 28 7.28 16.59 4.57
C THR A 28 6.56 15.25 4.63
N TRP A 29 7.34 14.19 4.79
CA TRP A 29 6.85 12.96 5.37
C TRP A 29 6.15 13.40 6.64
N LYS A 30 4.82 13.35 6.63
CA LYS A 30 4.07 13.44 7.86
C LYS A 30 4.47 12.17 8.61
N GLU A 31 5.50 12.28 9.43
CA GLU A 31 5.69 11.36 10.54
C GLU A 31 4.38 11.47 11.33
N THR A 32 3.48 10.55 11.04
CA THR A 32 2.38 10.24 11.93
C THR A 32 3.06 9.84 13.22
N THR A 33 3.09 10.79 14.15
CA THR A 33 3.47 10.60 15.54
C THR A 33 2.93 9.27 16.00
N ASP A 34 3.87 8.36 16.22
CA ASP A 34 3.84 7.20 17.07
C ASP A 34 2.54 7.07 17.89
N ASP A 35 1.54 6.41 17.31
CA ASP A 35 0.58 5.68 18.11
C ASP A 35 1.28 4.36 18.47
N LEU A 36 2.10 4.43 19.53
CA LEU A 36 2.94 3.34 20.07
C LEU A 36 2.16 2.12 20.57
N SER A 37 0.88 1.99 20.23
CA SER A 37 0.01 0.92 20.69
C SER A 37 -0.74 0.16 19.59
N VAL A 38 -0.52 0.49 18.32
CA VAL A 38 -1.28 -0.14 17.23
C VAL A 38 -0.68 -1.49 16.87
N ASN A 39 -1.49 -2.54 17.00
CA ASN A 39 -1.16 -3.87 16.49
C ASN A 39 -0.75 -3.85 15.02
N ARG A 40 0.26 -4.66 14.70
CA ARG A 40 0.83 -4.77 13.36
C ARG A 40 0.50 -6.11 12.73
N VAL A 41 0.02 -6.08 11.49
CA VAL A 41 -0.12 -7.28 10.65
C VAL A 41 1.22 -7.55 9.98
N LEU A 42 1.70 -8.79 10.10
CA LEU A 42 2.87 -9.29 9.41
C LEU A 42 2.45 -10.26 8.31
N PHE A 43 3.11 -10.20 7.16
CA PHE A 43 3.02 -11.17 6.07
C PHE A 43 4.41 -11.74 5.80
N ASN A 44 4.59 -13.05 5.97
CA ASN A 44 5.89 -13.72 5.89
C ASN A 44 6.95 -13.06 6.81
N GLY A 45 6.55 -12.68 8.02
CA GLY A 45 7.43 -12.03 9.00
C GLY A 45 7.68 -10.54 8.75
N ALA A 46 7.31 -10.00 7.59
CA ALA A 46 7.48 -8.59 7.27
C ALA A 46 6.22 -7.77 7.56
N PRO A 47 6.33 -6.51 8.03
CA PRO A 47 5.19 -5.60 8.17
C PRO A 47 4.36 -5.46 6.89
N LEU A 48 3.06 -5.65 7.01
CA LEU A 48 2.12 -5.41 5.92
C LEU A 48 1.56 -3.98 6.02
N TYR A 49 2.14 -3.05 5.27
CA TYR A 49 1.71 -1.65 5.24
C TYR A 49 0.69 -1.32 4.14
N THR A 50 0.46 -2.26 3.22
CA THR A 50 -0.42 -2.06 2.07
C THR A 50 -1.88 -2.36 2.40
N SER A 51 -2.79 -1.61 1.79
CA SER A 51 -4.23 -1.88 1.81
C SER A 51 -4.68 -2.82 0.68
N THR A 52 -3.73 -3.41 -0.07
CA THR A 52 -3.99 -4.33 -1.18
C THR A 52 -3.13 -5.58 -1.11
N MET A 53 -3.70 -6.72 -1.51
CA MET A 53 -3.00 -8.01 -1.60
C MET A 53 -3.40 -8.71 -2.89
N LEU A 54 -2.46 -9.44 -3.50
CA LEU A 54 -2.73 -10.19 -4.72
C LEU A 54 -3.50 -11.49 -4.44
N LEU A 55 -4.37 -11.91 -5.36
CA LEU A 55 -5.16 -13.15 -5.23
C LEU A 55 -4.31 -14.42 -5.17
N ASP A 56 -3.13 -14.41 -5.77
CA ASP A 56 -2.18 -15.51 -5.76
C ASP A 56 -1.25 -15.48 -4.56
N ALA A 57 -1.38 -14.49 -3.65
CA ALA A 57 -0.50 -14.38 -2.50
C ALA A 57 -0.45 -15.71 -1.72
N ARG A 58 0.77 -16.17 -1.46
CA ARG A 58 1.07 -17.35 -0.63
C ARG A 58 1.97 -16.90 0.50
N GLY A 59 1.65 -17.34 1.71
CA GLY A 59 2.38 -16.92 2.88
C GLY A 59 1.57 -17.03 4.15
N VAL A 60 2.22 -16.63 5.25
CA VAL A 60 1.67 -16.67 6.59
C VAL A 60 1.35 -15.25 7.04
N LEU A 61 0.11 -15.02 7.44
CA LEU A 61 -0.28 -13.82 8.19
C LEU A 61 -0.10 -14.06 9.68
N ALA A 62 0.41 -13.06 10.37
CA ALA A 62 0.44 -12.99 11.83
C ALA A 62 -0.01 -11.60 12.29
N LEU A 63 -0.61 -11.52 13.47
CA LEU A 63 -0.90 -10.25 14.14
C LEU A 63 0.00 -10.16 15.37
N VAL A 64 0.70 -9.04 15.55
CA VAL A 64 1.63 -8.85 16.68
C VAL A 64 1.32 -7.59 17.49
N GLU A 65 1.65 -7.65 18.78
CA GLU A 65 1.50 -6.54 19.73
C GLU A 65 2.55 -5.45 19.46
N GLY A 66 2.10 -4.20 19.32
CA GLY A 66 2.97 -3.04 19.18
C GLY A 66 3.66 -2.88 17.82
N THR A 67 4.69 -2.03 17.80
CA THR A 67 5.37 -1.55 16.58
C THR A 67 6.57 -2.40 16.15
N LEU A 68 7.04 -3.32 17.01
CA LEU A 68 8.21 -4.14 16.72
C LEU A 68 7.81 -5.33 15.85
N ALA A 69 8.30 -5.36 14.61
CA ALA A 69 8.24 -6.52 13.74
C ALA A 69 9.56 -7.28 13.83
N ASN A 70 9.76 -7.97 14.95
CA ASN A 70 10.88 -8.88 15.15
C ASN A 70 10.37 -10.27 15.52
N ASP A 71 11.24 -11.28 15.46
CA ASP A 71 10.86 -12.67 15.74
C ASP A 71 10.37 -12.89 17.18
N ASN A 72 10.68 -11.96 18.08
CA ASN A 72 10.26 -11.97 19.49
C ASN A 72 8.96 -11.20 19.74
N ALA A 73 8.32 -10.66 18.70
CA ALA A 73 7.08 -9.92 18.84
C ALA A 73 5.97 -10.86 19.31
N LYS A 74 5.22 -10.42 20.33
CA LYS A 74 4.15 -11.23 20.90
C LYS A 74 3.00 -11.34 19.90
N LYS A 75 2.74 -12.56 19.43
CA LYS A 75 1.62 -12.86 18.53
C LYS A 75 0.30 -12.76 19.29
N ILE A 76 -0.69 -12.16 18.63
CA ILE A 76 -2.03 -11.92 19.16
C ILE A 76 -3.00 -12.79 18.37
N PRO A 77 -3.96 -13.44 19.04
CA PRO A 77 -4.97 -14.23 18.35
C PRO A 77 -5.93 -13.34 17.56
N PHE A 78 -6.21 -13.74 16.33
CA PHE A 78 -7.06 -12.99 15.41
C PHE A 78 -7.95 -13.91 14.57
N GLN A 79 -9.02 -13.33 14.05
CA GLN A 79 -9.86 -13.92 13.03
C GLN A 79 -9.54 -13.29 11.68
N VAL A 80 -9.58 -14.11 10.63
CA VAL A 80 -9.42 -13.64 9.25
C VAL A 80 -10.47 -14.29 8.36
N TYR A 81 -11.04 -13.49 7.48
CA TYR A 81 -12.07 -13.94 6.55
C TYR A 81 -12.08 -13.08 5.29
N VAL A 82 -12.59 -13.63 4.21
CA VAL A 82 -12.77 -12.96 2.92
C VAL A 82 -14.24 -12.65 2.73
N LYS A 83 -14.53 -11.41 2.34
CA LYS A 83 -15.87 -10.92 2.01
C LYS A 83 -15.98 -10.55 0.54
N ARG A 84 -17.17 -10.79 -0.01
CA ARG A 84 -17.65 -10.24 -1.27
C ARG A 84 -18.89 -9.42 -1.00
N GLY A 85 -18.74 -8.09 -0.96
CA GLY A 85 -19.77 -7.21 -0.39
C GLY A 85 -20.03 -7.59 1.07
N ASP A 86 -21.29 -7.90 1.39
CA ASP A 86 -21.69 -8.26 2.77
C ASP A 86 -21.53 -9.75 3.11
N VAL A 87 -21.25 -10.59 2.10
CA VAL A 87 -21.20 -12.06 2.26
C VAL A 87 -19.78 -12.51 2.58
N VAL A 88 -19.62 -13.30 3.65
CA VAL A 88 -18.36 -14.01 3.94
C VAL A 88 -18.27 -15.23 3.03
N ILE A 89 -17.25 -15.28 2.19
CA ILE A 89 -17.06 -16.37 1.20
C ILE A 89 -16.04 -17.41 1.66
N ALA A 90 -15.11 -17.01 2.52
CA ALA A 90 -14.11 -17.87 3.11
C ALA A 90 -13.74 -17.35 4.48
N GLN A 91 -13.51 -18.24 5.43
CA GLN A 91 -13.03 -17.89 6.76
C GLN A 91 -11.95 -18.88 7.12
N ALA A 92 -10.89 -18.40 7.75
CA ALA A 92 -9.95 -19.31 8.35
C ALA A 92 -10.64 -19.91 9.57
N SER A 93 -11.30 -21.06 9.37
CA SER A 93 -11.88 -21.81 10.46
C SER A 93 -10.75 -22.21 11.39
N SER A 94 -10.83 -21.69 12.62
CA SER A 94 -10.28 -22.34 13.77
C SER A 94 -10.98 -23.69 13.90
N VAL A 95 -10.50 -24.71 13.19
CA VAL A 95 -10.92 -26.10 13.42
C VAL A 95 -10.62 -26.37 14.90
N ASN A 96 -11.66 -26.47 15.73
CA ASN A 96 -11.65 -26.67 17.19
C ASN A 96 -11.57 -25.43 18.10
N SER A 97 -12.10 -24.27 17.71
CA SER A 97 -12.15 -23.08 18.60
C SER A 97 -10.78 -22.62 19.17
N ARG A 98 -9.67 -23.06 18.55
CA ARG A 98 -8.32 -22.60 18.85
C ARG A 98 -8.08 -21.28 18.14
N LEU A 99 -8.03 -20.24 18.96
CA LEU A 99 -7.38 -18.97 18.66
C LEU A 99 -6.14 -19.18 17.78
N VAL A 100 -6.16 -18.69 16.54
CA VAL A 100 -5.05 -18.82 15.60
C VAL A 100 -4.21 -17.56 15.63
N ASN A 101 -2.92 -17.75 15.89
CA ASN A 101 -1.92 -16.68 15.92
C ASN A 101 -1.23 -16.50 14.56
N GLU A 102 -1.37 -17.49 13.66
CA GLU A 102 -0.78 -17.52 12.33
C GLU A 102 -1.68 -18.30 11.37
N ILE A 103 -1.78 -17.82 10.12
CA ILE A 103 -2.68 -18.40 9.12
C ILE A 103 -2.03 -18.39 7.74
N GLU A 104 -2.08 -19.53 7.06
CA GLU A 104 -1.70 -19.65 5.65
C GLU A 104 -2.76 -18.99 4.76
N VAL A 105 -2.40 -17.89 4.11
CA VAL A 105 -3.31 -17.06 3.30
C VAL A 105 -3.75 -17.77 2.02
N GLY A 106 -2.89 -18.60 1.45
CA GLY A 106 -3.14 -19.22 0.14
C GLY A 106 -4.43 -20.03 0.09
N ARG A 107 -4.73 -20.77 1.17
CA ARG A 107 -5.97 -21.55 1.30
C ARG A 107 -7.21 -20.67 1.45
N LEU A 108 -7.06 -19.55 2.14
CA LEU A 108 -8.14 -18.61 2.39
C LEU A 108 -8.54 -17.83 1.12
N LEU A 109 -7.58 -17.55 0.25
CA LEU A 109 -7.82 -16.85 -1.02
C LEU A 109 -8.31 -17.77 -2.14
N MET A 110 -8.43 -19.08 -1.90
CA MET A 110 -9.02 -19.98 -2.89
C MET A 110 -10.47 -19.60 -3.17
N GLY A 111 -10.79 -19.29 -4.43
CA GLY A 111 -12.13 -18.86 -4.84
C GLY A 111 -12.43 -17.36 -4.61
N ALA A 112 -11.48 -16.61 -4.04
CA ALA A 112 -11.57 -15.16 -3.98
C ALA A 112 -11.42 -14.53 -5.37
N GLN A 113 -12.02 -13.37 -5.56
CA GLN A 113 -12.05 -12.61 -6.81
C GLN A 113 -11.49 -11.21 -6.60
N LYS A 114 -11.13 -10.56 -7.71
CA LYS A 114 -10.70 -9.16 -7.69
C LYS A 114 -11.83 -8.29 -7.14
N GLY A 115 -11.50 -7.45 -6.16
CA GLY A 115 -12.47 -6.59 -5.50
C GLY A 115 -13.06 -7.17 -4.21
N ASP A 116 -12.84 -8.46 -3.93
CA ASP A 116 -13.13 -9.04 -2.61
C ASP A 116 -12.22 -8.40 -1.54
N GLU A 117 -12.62 -8.50 -0.28
CA GLU A 117 -11.93 -7.90 0.85
C GLU A 117 -11.47 -8.98 1.83
N LEU A 118 -10.17 -8.98 2.14
CA LEU A 118 -9.60 -9.75 3.22
C LEU A 118 -9.67 -8.92 4.51
N ILE A 119 -10.42 -9.41 5.49
CA ILE A 119 -10.62 -8.76 6.78
C ILE A 119 -9.81 -9.49 7.84
N ILE A 120 -9.00 -8.74 8.59
CA ILE A 120 -8.23 -9.23 9.74
C ILE A 120 -8.74 -8.48 10.97
N GLU A 121 -9.27 -9.22 11.92
CA GLU A 121 -9.81 -8.68 13.16
C GLU A 121 -9.20 -9.41 14.34
N PRO A 122 -8.74 -8.68 15.35
CA PRO A 122 -8.33 -9.33 16.57
C PRO A 122 -9.51 -9.85 17.37
N ILE A 123 -9.27 -10.86 18.19
CA ILE A 123 -10.32 -11.46 19.03
C ILE A 123 -10.54 -10.65 20.33
N GLU A 124 -9.50 -9.98 20.84
CA GLU A 124 -9.57 -9.16 22.05
C GLU A 124 -9.54 -7.66 21.71
N PRO A 125 -10.68 -6.95 21.70
CA PRO A 125 -10.77 -5.57 21.21
C PRO A 125 -10.08 -4.52 22.10
N ASN A 126 -9.62 -4.88 23.31
CA ASN A 126 -9.22 -3.93 24.36
C ASN A 126 -7.79 -3.36 24.27
N LYS A 127 -7.07 -3.55 23.16
CA LYS A 127 -5.64 -3.17 23.03
C LYS A 127 -5.29 -2.34 21.79
N GLY A 128 -6.03 -1.27 21.49
CA GLY A 128 -5.69 -0.38 20.36
C GLY A 128 -5.74 -1.05 18.98
N GLN A 129 -6.54 -2.11 18.86
CA GLN A 129 -6.44 -3.05 17.74
C GLN A 129 -7.44 -2.70 16.64
N ALA A 130 -6.99 -2.01 15.60
CA ALA A 130 -7.84 -1.65 14.47
C ALA A 130 -8.04 -2.87 13.55
N ARG A 131 -9.32 -3.21 13.29
CA ARG A 131 -9.75 -4.03 12.15
C ARG A 131 -9.01 -3.59 10.90
N ARG A 132 -8.40 -4.54 10.17
CA ARG A 132 -7.73 -4.28 8.90
C ARG A 132 -8.56 -4.83 7.75
N VAL A 133 -8.70 -4.01 6.72
CA VAL A 133 -9.38 -4.35 5.47
C VAL A 133 -8.35 -4.24 4.36
N ILE A 134 -8.10 -5.35 3.67
CA ILE A 134 -7.13 -5.45 2.58
C ILE A 134 -7.90 -5.83 1.33
N LYS A 135 -7.85 -5.00 0.30
CA LYS A 135 -8.53 -5.26 -0.97
C LYS A 135 -7.75 -6.27 -1.80
N LEU A 136 -8.45 -7.26 -2.34
CA LEU A 136 -7.86 -8.29 -3.18
C LEU A 136 -7.78 -7.80 -4.63
N ALA A 137 -6.54 -7.72 -5.13
CA ALA A 137 -6.23 -7.34 -6.49
C ALA A 137 -5.94 -8.58 -7.33
N GLY A 138 -6.55 -8.65 -8.51
CA GLY A 138 -6.12 -9.59 -9.54
C GLY A 138 -4.88 -9.08 -10.25
N TYR A 139 -4.20 -9.97 -10.96
CA TYR A 139 -3.18 -9.57 -11.92
C TYR A 139 -3.81 -8.65 -12.96
N THR A 140 -3.25 -7.46 -13.10
CA THR A 140 -3.46 -6.67 -14.31
C THR A 140 -2.30 -6.99 -15.22
N LEU A 141 -2.57 -7.47 -16.43
CA LEU A 141 -1.55 -7.76 -17.46
C LEU A 141 -0.61 -6.55 -17.72
N TYR A 142 -1.04 -5.35 -17.34
CA TYR A 142 -0.24 -4.11 -17.34
C TYR A 142 0.92 -4.06 -16.34
N GLN A 143 1.00 -4.96 -15.36
CA GLN A 143 2.14 -5.01 -14.43
C GLN A 143 3.36 -5.72 -15.00
N TRP A 144 3.20 -6.56 -16.05
CA TRP A 144 4.30 -7.29 -16.69
C TRP A 144 4.85 -6.64 -17.95
N PHE A 145 4.12 -5.71 -18.58
CA PHE A 145 4.61 -5.00 -19.75
C PHE A 145 4.86 -3.52 -19.41
N PRO A 146 6.12 -3.03 -19.38
CA PRO A 146 6.44 -1.59 -19.32
C PRO A 146 6.08 -0.85 -20.62
N ILE A 147 5.29 -1.46 -21.50
CA ILE A 147 4.97 -1.02 -22.85
C ILE A 147 3.50 -0.63 -22.83
N ILE A 148 3.17 0.61 -22.43
CA ILE A 148 2.21 1.53 -23.08
C ILE A 148 2.20 2.82 -22.22
N ARG A 149 3.19 3.70 -22.39
CA ARG A 149 3.11 5.11 -21.94
C ARG A 149 2.73 6.06 -23.08
N GLY A 150 2.00 5.57 -24.09
CA GLY A 150 1.83 6.31 -25.35
C GLY A 150 0.43 6.30 -25.97
N PHE A 151 -0.55 5.57 -25.43
CA PHE A 151 -1.91 5.62 -25.98
C PHE A 151 -2.79 6.53 -25.14
N PRO A 152 -3.20 7.71 -25.65
CA PRO A 152 -4.27 8.48 -25.03
C PRO A 152 -5.55 7.64 -25.11
N ILE A 153 -6.10 7.30 -23.94
CA ILE A 153 -7.43 6.72 -23.83
C ILE A 153 -8.40 7.86 -24.17
N THR A 154 -8.83 7.95 -25.43
CA THR A 154 -10.01 8.77 -25.76
C THR A 154 -11.20 8.11 -25.08
N GLN A 155 -11.64 8.67 -23.96
CA GLN A 155 -12.96 8.38 -23.42
C GLN A 155 -13.97 8.76 -24.51
N GLY A 156 -14.65 7.76 -25.06
CA GLY A 156 -15.78 7.98 -25.94
C GLY A 156 -16.83 8.78 -25.19
N SER A 157 -16.99 10.05 -25.58
CA SER A 157 -18.14 10.88 -25.22
C SER A 157 -19.36 10.24 -25.87
N GLY A 158 -20.09 9.44 -25.09
CA GLY A 158 -21.42 8.99 -25.44
C GLY A 158 -22.35 10.19 -25.45
N ASN A 159 -22.63 10.73 -26.63
CA ASN A 159 -23.75 11.65 -26.82
C ASN A 159 -24.92 10.79 -27.30
N GLY A 160 -25.93 10.67 -26.44
CA GLY A 160 -27.20 10.10 -26.84
C GLY A 160 -27.88 10.95 -27.91
N CYS A 161 -28.46 10.24 -28.88
CA CYS A 161 -29.80 10.39 -29.43
C CYS A 161 -30.14 9.07 -30.14
#